data_AF-A0A9W6C9C4-F1
#
_entry.id   AF-A0A9W6C9C4-F1
#
_cell.length_a   1.000
_cell.length_b   1.000
_cell.length_c   1.000
_cell.angle_alpha   90.00
_cell.angle_beta   90.00
_cell.angle_gamma   90.00
#
_symmetry.space_group_name_H-M   'P 1'
#
loop_
_entity.id
_entity.type
_entity.pdbx_description
1 polymer ?
#
loop_
_entity_poly.entity_id
_entity_poly.type
_entity_poly.pdbx_seq_one_letter_code
_entity_poly.pdbx_strand_id
1 'polypeptide(L)'
;MHRRKLRKYRILKDICLLIGGTAFLALIGIVGGYESGTMTTMMLIAELVIAVETMAVSYMAYRCVRCREHRYLRIRELRKRKWQQEMKKSA
;
A
#
# COMPACT_ATOMS: atom_id res chain seq x y z
N MET A 1 -6.51 -5.92 -22.24
CA MET A 1 -7.09 -5.30 -21.01
C MET A 1 -6.45 -5.75 -19.68
N HIS A 2 -6.08 -7.03 -19.49
CA HIS A 2 -5.60 -7.62 -18.21
C HIS A 2 -4.30 -7.01 -17.64
N ARG A 3 -3.27 -6.77 -18.47
CA ARG A 3 -1.99 -6.19 -18.02
C ARG A 3 -2.15 -4.74 -17.51
N ARG A 4 -3.23 -4.05 -17.85
CA ARG A 4 -3.51 -2.69 -17.37
C ARG A 4 -4.02 -2.69 -15.92
N LYS A 5 -4.90 -3.63 -15.53
CA LYS A 5 -5.40 -3.74 -14.14
C LYS A 5 -4.29 -4.13 -13.15
N LEU A 6 -3.45 -5.10 -13.51
CA LEU A 6 -2.29 -5.49 -12.67
C LEU A 6 -1.24 -4.37 -12.56
N ARG A 7 -1.04 -3.58 -13.62
CA ARG A 7 -0.20 -2.37 -13.53
C ARG A 7 -0.77 -1.33 -12.57
N LYS A 8 -2.10 -1.10 -12.60
CA LYS A 8 -2.76 -0.20 -11.65
C LYS A 8 -2.55 -0.63 -10.19
N TYR A 9 -2.69 -1.92 -9.89
CA TYR A 9 -2.45 -2.41 -8.51
C TYR A 9 -1.00 -2.26 -8.06
N ARG A 10 -0.02 -2.45 -8.96
CA ARG A 10 1.39 -2.16 -8.65
C ARG A 10 1.62 -0.69 -8.34
N ILE A 11 1.19 0.21 -9.24
CA ILE A 11 1.31 1.66 -9.04
C ILE A 11 0.66 2.10 -7.73
N LEU A 12 -0.54 1.60 -7.42
CA LEU A 12 -1.22 1.90 -6.15
C LEU A 12 -0.41 1.44 -4.92
N LYS A 13 0.17 0.24 -4.95
CA LYS A 13 1.03 -0.24 -3.86
C LYS A 13 2.29 0.62 -3.72
N ASP A 14 2.92 0.98 -4.84
CA ASP A 14 4.13 1.79 -4.85
C ASP A 14 3.84 3.19 -4.28
N ILE A 15 2.69 3.79 -4.63
CA ILE A 15 2.23 5.05 -4.04
C ILE A 15 2.02 4.91 -2.52
N CYS A 16 1.33 3.87 -2.06
CA CYS A 16 1.14 3.65 -0.61
C CYS A 16 2.48 3.46 0.12
N LEU A 17 3.43 2.77 -0.50
CA LEU A 17 4.77 2.58 0.05
C LEU A 17 5.52 3.91 0.13
N LEU A 18 5.44 4.73 -0.93
CA LEU A 18 6.07 6.04 -0.97
C LEU A 18 5.49 6.96 0.10
N ILE A 19 4.16 7.06 0.23
CA ILE A 19 3.52 7.90 1.25
C ILE A 19 3.88 7.44 2.66
N GLY A 20 3.83 6.13 2.92
CA GLY A 20 4.25 5.57 4.22
C GLY A 20 5.73 5.80 4.52
N GLY A 21 6.59 5.69 3.50
CA GLY A 21 8.02 5.97 3.60
C GLY A 21 8.32 7.45 3.85
N THR A 22 7.61 8.37 3.19
CA THR A 22 7.75 9.80 3.44
C THR A 22 7.29 10.19 4.83
N ALA A 23 6.21 9.58 5.34
CA ALA A 23 5.76 9.80 6.72
C ALA A 23 6.79 9.29 7.74
N PHE A 24 7.46 8.17 7.45
CA PHE A 24 8.57 7.69 8.27
C PHE A 24 9.78 8.63 8.24
N LEU A 25 10.15 9.16 7.07
CA LEU A 25 11.23 10.16 6.98
C LEU A 25 10.87 11.46 7.73
N ALA A 26 9.60 11.87 7.71
CA ALA A 26 9.13 13.03 8.45
C ALA A 26 9.35 12.86 9.97
N LEU A 27 9.22 11.65 10.53
CA LEU A 27 9.51 11.39 11.94
C LEU A 27 10.95 11.78 12.33
N ILE A 28 11.93 11.55 11.44
CA ILE A 28 13.33 11.93 11.68
C ILE A 28 13.45 13.45 11.77
N GLY A 29 12.80 14.17 10.86
CA GLY A 29 12.77 15.63 10.85
C GLY A 29 12.07 16.21 12.09
N ILE A 30 10.95 15.62 12.50
CA ILE A 30 10.18 16.00 13.69
C ILE A 30 11.04 15.88 14.96
N VAL A 31 11.71 14.73 15.13
CA VAL A 31 12.59 14.50 16.29
C VAL A 31 13.77 15.47 16.29
N GLY A 32 14.44 15.65 15.14
CA GLY A 32 15.54 16.60 15.01
C GLY A 32 15.12 18.07 15.24
N GLY A 33 13.90 18.45 14.82
CA GLY A 33 13.32 19.77 15.05
C GLY A 33 13.07 20.04 16.54
N TYR A 34 12.60 19.04 17.27
CA TYR A 34 12.45 19.13 18.72
C TYR A 34 13.79 19.23 19.45
N GLU A 35 14.77 18.39 19.11
CA GLU A 35 16.11 18.41 19.75
C GLU A 35 16.87 19.72 19.48
N SER A 36 16.69 20.31 18.30
CA SER A 36 17.28 21.61 17.95
C SER A 36 16.54 22.81 18.57
N GLY A 37 15.45 22.60 19.31
CA GLY A 37 14.64 23.64 19.93
C GLY A 37 13.84 24.48 18.92
N THR A 38 13.76 24.04 17.66
CA THR A 38 13.00 24.73 16.59
C THR A 38 11.51 24.42 16.63
N MET A 39 11.11 23.40 17.40
CA MET A 39 9.72 23.02 17.61
C MET A 39 9.33 23.02 19.09
N THR A 40 8.09 23.43 19.37
CA THR A 40 7.50 23.30 20.71
C THR A 40 7.00 21.86 20.96
N THR A 41 6.84 21.47 22.23
CA THR A 41 6.30 20.15 22.59
C THR A 41 4.89 19.90 22.03
N MET A 42 4.05 20.94 21.93
CA MET A 42 2.72 20.83 21.31
C MET A 42 2.81 20.53 19.81
N MET A 43 3.74 21.19 19.10
CA MET A 43 4.00 20.92 17.68
C MET A 43 4.56 19.52 17.46
N LEU A 44 5.48 19.08 18.31
CA LEU A 44 6.03 17.72 18.29
C LEU A 44 4.91 16.67 18.36
N ILE A 45 4.01 16.79 19.34
CA ILE A 45 2.92 15.82 19.53
C ILE A 45 1.97 15.84 18.32
N ALA A 46 1.59 17.02 17.83
CA ALA A 46 0.70 17.14 16.67
C ALA A 46 1.31 16.50 15.42
N GLU A 47 2.58 16.79 15.11
CA GLU A 47 3.25 16.24 13.94
C GLU A 47 3.52 14.74 14.06
N LEU A 48 3.85 14.24 15.26
CA LEU A 48 3.97 12.80 15.53
C LEU A 48 2.65 12.07 15.27
N VAL A 49 1.52 12.61 15.75
CA VAL A 49 0.20 12.01 15.53
C VAL A 49 -0.10 11.93 14.04
N ILE A 50 0.09 13.03 13.29
CA ILE A 50 -0.15 13.08 11.85
C ILE A 50 0.74 12.07 11.11
N ALA A 51 2.02 11.99 11.45
CA ALA A 51 2.95 11.06 10.83
C ALA A 51 2.54 9.60 11.07
N VAL A 52 2.19 9.24 12.32
CA VAL A 52 1.75 7.89 12.69
C VAL A 52 0.42 7.53 12.01
N GLU A 53 -0.55 8.43 11.98
CA GLU A 53 -1.83 8.21 11.29
C GLU A 53 -1.60 8.02 9.79
N THR A 54 -0.75 8.84 9.17
CA THR A 54 -0.42 8.74 7.75
C THR A 54 0.23 7.40 7.44
N MET A 55 1.15 6.91 8.29
CA MET A 55 1.75 5.59 8.17
C MET A 55 0.70 4.48 8.30
N ALA A 56 -0.18 4.56 9.30
CA ALA A 56 -1.22 3.57 9.53
C ALA A 56 -2.21 3.48 8.36
N VAL A 57 -2.69 4.62 7.86
CA VAL A 57 -3.60 4.68 6.70
C VAL A 57 -2.91 4.15 5.44
N SER A 58 -1.66 4.56 5.20
CA SER A 58 -0.87 4.07 4.06
C SER A 58 -0.67 2.55 4.11
N TYR A 59 -0.42 2.00 5.30
CA TYR A 59 -0.30 0.56 5.51
C TYR A 59 -1.61 -0.18 5.26
N MET A 60 -2.73 0.32 5.79
CA MET A 60 -4.05 -0.26 5.56
C MET A 60 -4.42 -0.21 4.07
N ALA A 61 -4.17 0.91 3.40
CA ALA A 61 -4.38 1.07 1.97
C ALA A 61 -3.54 0.08 1.16
N TYR A 62 -2.26 -0.06 1.48
CA TYR A 62 -1.37 -1.06 0.87
C TYR A 62 -1.93 -2.48 1.02
N ARG A 63 -2.35 -2.86 2.23
CA ARG A 63 -2.97 -4.17 2.48
C ARG A 63 -4.25 -4.37 1.67
N CYS A 64 -5.13 -3.38 1.63
CA CYS A 64 -6.36 -3.42 0.84
C CYS A 64 -6.07 -3.68 -0.65
N VAL A 65 -5.10 -2.95 -1.23
CA VAL A 65 -4.69 -3.11 -2.63
C VAL A 65 -4.10 -4.50 -2.86
N ARG A 66 -3.22 -4.96 -1.97
CA ARG A 66 -2.61 -6.31 -2.03
C ARG A 66 -3.67 -7.42 -1.97
N CYS A 67 -4.66 -7.30 -1.09
CA CYS A 67 -5.76 -8.25 -0.99
C CYS A 67 -6.62 -8.28 -2.27
N ARG A 68 -6.91 -7.12 -2.87
CA ARG A 68 -7.65 -7.05 -4.14
C ARG A 68 -6.87 -7.66 -5.30
N GLU A 69 -5.56 -7.43 -5.37
CA GLU A 69 -4.69 -8.03 -6.37
C GLU A 69 -4.67 -9.57 -6.25
N HIS A 70 -4.51 -10.11 -5.03
CA HIS A 70 -4.57 -11.55 -4.80
C HIS A 70 -5.91 -12.16 -5.17
N ARG A 71 -7.03 -11.53 -4.79
CA ARG A 71 -8.37 -12.01 -5.15
C ARG A 71 -8.55 -12.05 -6.67
N TYR A 72 -8.05 -11.04 -7.38
CA TYR A 72 -8.11 -10.98 -8.83
C TYR A 72 -7.30 -12.10 -9.50
N LEU A 73 -6.09 -12.38 -9.00
CA LEU A 73 -5.25 -13.48 -9.50
C LEU A 73 -5.87 -14.85 -9.23
N ARG A 74 -6.44 -15.08 -8.03
CA ARG A 74 -7.10 -16.33 -7.66
C ARG A 74 -8.28 -16.67 -8.58
N ILE A 75 -9.16 -15.71 -8.85
CA ILE A 75 -10.30 -15.91 -9.76
C ILE A 75 -9.81 -16.25 -11.18
N ARG A 76 -8.71 -15.64 -11.61
CA ARG A 76 -8.12 -15.90 -12.93
C ARG A 76 -7.57 -17.32 -13.03
N GLU A 77 -6.87 -17.81 -12.01
CA GLU A 77 -6.37 -19.18 -11.97
C GLU A 77 -7.51 -20.19 -12.00
N LEU A 78 -8.59 -19.94 -11.26
CA LEU A 78 -9.79 -20.78 -11.30
C LEU A 78 -10.40 -20.85 -12.72
N ARG A 79 -10.53 -19.72 -13.42
CA ARG A 79 -11.02 -19.71 -14.81
C ARG A 79 -10.10 -20.48 -15.76
N LYS A 80 -8.78 -20.33 -15.62
CA LYS A 80 -7.81 -21.10 -16.43
C LYS A 80 -7.96 -22.61 -16.20
N ARG A 81 -8.11 -23.05 -14.95
CA ARG A 81 -8.29 -24.47 -14.62
C ARG A 81 -9.59 -25.03 -15.21
N LYS A 82 -10.70 -24.29 -15.11
CA LYS A 82 -11.98 -24.68 -15.73
C LYS A 82 -11.85 -24.83 -17.24
N TRP A 83 -11.23 -23.86 -17.91
CA TRP A 83 -11.03 -23.91 -19.36
C TRP A 83 -10.16 -25.11 -19.79
N GLN A 84 -9.11 -25.44 -19.04
CA GLN A 84 -8.30 -26.63 -19.30
C GLN A 84 -9.07 -27.95 -19.09
N GLN A 85 -9.97 -28.00 -18.11
CA GLN A 85 -10.83 -29.18 -17.90
C GLN A 85 -11.87 -29.34 -19.01
N GLU A 86 -12.44 -28.25 -19.50
CA GLU A 86 -13.36 -28.27 -20.66
C GLU A 86 -12.64 -28.75 -21.92
N MET A 87 -11.45 -28.22 -22.22
CA MET A 87 -10.66 -28.66 -23.37
C MET A 87 -10.25 -30.14 -23.29
N LYS A 88 -10.04 -30.69 -22.09
CA LYS A 88 -9.75 -32.13 -21.89
C LYS A 88 -10.98 -33.03 -22.00
N LYS A 89 -12.20 -32.49 -21.87
CA LYS A 89 -13.45 -33.25 -22.00
C LYS A 89 -13.99 -33.27 -23.44
N SER A 90 -13.60 -32.28 -24.24
CA SER A 90 -13.98 -32.14 -25.65
C SER A 90 -12.98 -32.75 -26.63
N ALA A 91 -11.91 -33.38 -26.13
CA ALA A 91 -10.91 -34.12 -26.89
C ALA A 91 -11.01 -35.60 -26.52
#